data_AF-A0A109WWP7-F1
#
_entry.id   AF-A0A109WWP7-F1
#
_cell.length_a   1.000
_cell.length_b   1.000
_cell.length_c   1.000
_cell.angle_alpha   90.00
_cell.angle_beta   90.00
_cell.angle_gamma   90.00
#
_symmetry.space_group_name_H-M   'P 1'
#
loop_
_entity.id
_entity.type
_entity.pdbx_description
1 polymer ?
#
loop_
_entity_poly.entity_id
_entity_poly.type
_entity_poly.pdbx_seq_one_letter_code
_entity_poly.pdbx_strand_id
1 'polypeptide(L)'
;MRGAIMETVLHDVPVPASRYIHDIERDLVSNLHMSSIEVQELRLINLTSAGLRTAGLKHSELFDGNKQDYPRTREWAAWFWAHYPDAQGLIWISKQDN
;
A
#
# COMPACT_ATOMS: atom_id res chain seq x y z
N MET A 1 -4.01 5.14 -13.20
CA MET A 1 -4.63 3.90 -13.70
C MET A 1 -3.70 2.68 -13.55
N ARG A 2 -2.51 2.66 -14.18
CA ARG A 2 -1.56 1.53 -14.10
C ARG A 2 -1.29 1.04 -12.67
N GLY A 3 -0.99 1.95 -11.73
CA GLY A 3 -0.75 1.56 -10.33
C GLY A 3 -1.94 0.88 -9.64
N ALA A 4 -3.18 1.29 -9.96
CA ALA A 4 -4.37 0.64 -9.41
C ALA A 4 -4.55 -0.78 -9.96
N ILE A 5 -4.27 -1.00 -11.25
CA ILE A 5 -4.29 -2.34 -11.86
C ILE A 5 -3.19 -3.21 -11.23
N MET A 6 -1.98 -2.66 -11.06
CA MET A 6 -0.86 -3.41 -10.50
C MET A 6 -1.04 -3.72 -9.02
N GLU A 7 -1.79 -2.93 -8.26
CA GLU A 7 -2.17 -3.32 -6.90
C GLU A 7 -3.00 -4.62 -6.92
N THR A 8 -3.98 -4.75 -7.81
CA THR A 8 -4.75 -6.00 -7.98
C THR A 8 -3.84 -7.18 -8.34
N VAL A 9 -2.97 -7.00 -9.33
CA VAL A 9 -2.07 -8.07 -9.80
C VAL A 9 -1.03 -8.47 -8.74
N LEU A 10 -0.49 -7.51 -8.00
CA LEU A 10 0.61 -7.72 -7.05
C LEU A 10 0.15 -8.05 -5.63
N HIS A 11 -1.12 -7.82 -5.29
CA HIS A 11 -1.64 -7.99 -3.93
C HIS A 11 -1.42 -9.40 -3.38
N ASP A 12 -1.59 -10.42 -4.23
CA ASP A 12 -1.51 -11.84 -3.86
C ASP A 12 -0.19 -12.51 -4.24
N VAL A 13 0.79 -11.74 -4.74
CA VAL A 13 2.10 -12.30 -5.11
C VAL A 13 2.84 -12.75 -3.84
N PRO A 14 3.25 -14.03 -3.73
CA PRO A 14 4.03 -14.51 -2.60
C PRO A 14 5.46 -13.97 -2.64
N VAL A 15 6.10 -13.91 -1.47
CA VAL A 15 7.53 -13.58 -1.36
C VAL A 15 8.26 -14.81 -0.80
N PRO A 16 9.21 -15.41 -1.55
CA PRO A 16 9.70 -15.01 -2.88
C PRO A 16 8.71 -15.34 -4.01
N ALA A 17 8.70 -14.51 -5.05
CA ALA A 17 7.78 -14.61 -6.19
C ALA A 17 8.22 -15.61 -7.27
N SER A 18 9.28 -16.38 -7.04
CA SER A 18 9.87 -17.24 -8.07
C SER A 18 8.84 -18.25 -8.60
N ARG A 19 8.62 -18.26 -9.92
CA ARG A 19 7.63 -19.10 -10.63
C ARG A 19 6.16 -18.76 -10.38
N TYR A 20 5.86 -17.62 -9.74
CA TYR A 20 4.49 -17.15 -9.65
C TYR A 20 3.99 -16.75 -11.05
N ILE A 21 2.87 -17.33 -11.46
CA ILE A 21 2.14 -16.94 -12.66
C ILE A 21 0.80 -16.42 -12.18
N HIS A 22 0.51 -15.17 -12.50
CA HIS A 22 -0.76 -14.55 -12.15
C HIS A 22 -1.89 -15.15 -12.99
N ASP A 23 -3.00 -15.50 -12.34
CA ASP A 23 -4.19 -16.04 -12.98
C ASP A 23 -5.06 -14.90 -13.52
N ILE A 24 -4.74 -14.44 -14.73
CA ILE A 24 -5.46 -13.32 -15.37
C ILE A 24 -6.92 -13.69 -15.70
N GLU A 25 -7.21 -14.96 -15.97
CA GLU A 25 -8.57 -15.42 -16.29
C GLU A 25 -9.49 -15.24 -15.07
N ARG A 26 -8.99 -15.55 -13.86
CA ARG A 26 -9.70 -15.26 -12.61
C ARG A 26 -10.11 -13.80 -12.49
N ASP A 27 -9.22 -12.87 -12.83
CA ASP A 27 -9.49 -11.44 -12.74
C ASP A 27 -10.50 -10.99 -13.81
N LEU A 28 -10.44 -11.55 -15.02
CA LEU A 28 -11.36 -11.22 -16.11
C LEU A 28 -12.80 -11.69 -15.86
N VAL A 29 -13.00 -12.81 -15.13
CA VAL A 29 -14.34 -13.30 -14.76
C VAL A 29 -14.86 -12.75 -13.43
N SER A 30 -14.06 -11.93 -12.76
CA SER A 30 -14.43 -11.33 -11.48
C SER A 30 -15.37 -10.13 -11.64
N ASN A 31 -15.94 -9.67 -10.52
CA ASN A 31 -16.70 -8.41 -10.46
C ASN A 31 -15.80 -7.23 -10.03
N LEU A 32 -14.57 -7.18 -10.53
CA LEU A 32 -13.67 -6.05 -10.29
C LEU A 32 -14.13 -4.83 -11.08
N HIS A 33 -14.12 -3.67 -10.44
CA HIS A 33 -14.45 -2.39 -11.03
C HIS A 33 -13.32 -1.39 -10.83
N MET A 34 -13.13 -0.53 -11.82
CA MET A 34 -12.15 0.55 -11.76
C MET A 34 -12.87 1.90 -11.74
N SER A 35 -12.58 2.68 -10.72
CA SER A 35 -13.07 4.05 -10.59
C SER A 35 -11.90 5.02 -10.69
N SER A 36 -12.15 6.17 -11.32
CA SER A 36 -11.28 7.33 -11.21
C SER A 36 -11.94 8.32 -10.27
N ILE A 37 -11.18 8.84 -9.32
CA ILE A 37 -11.63 9.88 -8.40
C ILE A 37 -10.73 11.09 -8.58
N GLU A 38 -11.33 12.26 -8.53
CA GLU A 38 -10.60 13.51 -8.38
C GLU A 38 -10.43 13.78 -6.89
N VAL A 39 -9.22 14.15 -6.50
CA VAL A 39 -8.87 14.38 -5.10
C VAL A 39 -8.40 15.82 -4.96
N GLN A 40 -8.95 16.52 -3.98
CA GLN A 40 -8.44 17.85 -3.62
C GLN A 40 -7.07 17.72 -2.96
N GLU A 41 -6.38 18.83 -2.73
CA GLU A 41 -5.14 18.81 -1.94
C GLU A 41 -5.39 18.20 -0.55
N LEU A 42 -4.62 17.17 -0.21
CA LEU A 42 -4.73 16.45 1.06
C LEU A 42 -3.47 16.67 1.90
N ARG A 43 -3.66 16.87 3.20
CA ARG A 43 -2.57 16.79 4.19
C ARG A 43 -2.29 15.33 4.53
N LEU A 44 -1.26 14.75 3.92
CA LEU A 44 -0.93 13.33 4.09
C LEU A 44 0.33 13.14 4.91
N ILE A 45 0.34 12.12 5.78
CA ILE A 45 1.56 11.68 6.44
C ILE A 45 2.45 11.00 5.41
N ASN A 46 3.67 11.50 5.28
CA ASN A 46 4.64 11.02 4.29
C ASN A 46 5.33 9.74 4.78
N LEU A 47 4.86 8.59 4.29
CA LEU A 47 5.45 7.27 4.51
C LEU A 47 6.23 6.77 3.28
N THR A 48 6.60 7.66 2.35
CA THR A 48 7.56 7.32 1.29
C THR A 48 8.93 7.04 1.89
N SER A 49 9.82 6.42 1.13
CA SER A 49 11.22 6.18 1.55
C SER A 49 11.94 7.46 2.01
N ALA A 50 11.57 8.62 1.46
CA ALA A 50 12.06 9.91 1.94
C ALA A 50 11.51 10.27 3.32
N GLY A 51 10.19 10.18 3.52
CA GLY A 51 9.55 10.47 4.79
C GLY A 51 10.00 9.53 5.91
N LEU A 52 10.06 8.23 5.65
CA LEU A 52 10.54 7.26 6.64
C LEU A 52 11.97 7.53 7.07
N ARG A 53 12.86 7.83 6.12
CA ARG A 53 14.26 8.17 6.44
C ARG A 53 14.35 9.40 7.35
N THR A 54 13.50 10.41 7.15
CA THR A 54 13.49 11.59 8.05
C THR A 54 13.04 11.25 9.46
N ALA A 55 12.24 10.20 9.64
CA ALA A 55 11.83 9.66 10.94
C ALA A 55 12.81 8.60 11.49
N GLY A 56 13.93 8.33 10.81
CA GLY A 56 14.87 7.28 11.21
C GLY A 56 14.39 5.85 10.95
N LEU A 57 13.35 5.68 10.13
CA LEU A 57 12.72 4.40 9.82
C LEU A 57 13.11 3.91 8.42
N LYS A 58 13.03 2.60 8.24
CA LYS A 58 13.19 1.88 6.97
C LYS A 58 11.85 1.35 6.48
N HIS A 59 11.71 1.23 5.17
CA HIS A 59 10.54 0.60 4.54
C HIS A 59 10.22 -0.77 5.15
N SER A 60 11.26 -1.59 5.38
CA SER A 60 11.15 -2.93 5.94
C SER A 60 10.53 -3.01 7.33
N GLU A 61 10.60 -1.94 8.11
CA GLU A 61 10.06 -1.90 9.47
C GLU A 61 8.53 -1.75 9.46
N LEU A 62 7.97 -1.20 8.38
CA LEU A 62 6.54 -0.95 8.23
C LEU A 62 5.87 -1.88 7.21
N PHE A 63 6.50 -2.10 6.06
CA PHE A 63 5.80 -2.56 4.85
C PHE A 63 6.27 -3.92 4.30
N ASP A 64 7.42 -4.45 4.68
CA ASP A 64 7.94 -5.75 4.16
C ASP A 64 7.25 -6.98 4.79
N GLY A 65 6.10 -6.77 5.45
CA GLY A 65 5.31 -7.84 6.06
C GLY A 65 4.44 -8.61 5.06
N ASN A 66 3.93 -9.76 5.50
CA ASN A 66 2.94 -10.55 4.77
C ASN A 66 1.53 -10.33 5.37
N LYS A 67 0.51 -11.04 4.86
CA LYS A 67 -0.88 -10.88 5.32
C LYS A 67 -1.06 -11.10 6.84
N GLN A 68 -0.19 -11.87 7.48
CA GLN A 68 -0.20 -12.10 8.93
C GLN A 68 0.24 -10.86 9.72
N ASP A 69 0.95 -9.92 9.09
CA ASP A 69 1.41 -8.66 9.69
C ASP A 69 0.39 -7.52 9.55
N TYR A 70 -0.77 -7.78 8.93
CA TYR A 70 -1.85 -6.79 8.83
C TYR A 70 -2.36 -6.27 10.18
N PRO A 71 -2.44 -7.06 11.28
CA PRO A 71 -2.74 -6.51 12.60
C PRO A 71 -1.77 -5.39 13.01
N ARG A 72 -0.45 -5.60 12.86
CA ARG A 72 0.57 -4.60 13.13
C ARG A 72 0.41 -3.35 12.25
N THR A 73 0.10 -3.55 10.97
CA THR A 73 -0.13 -2.43 10.03
C THR A 73 -1.35 -1.59 10.45
N ARG A 74 -2.42 -2.22 10.95
CA ARG A 74 -3.59 -1.52 11.48
C ARG A 74 -3.26 -0.75 12.76
N GLU A 75 -2.42 -1.30 13.63
CA GLU A 75 -1.95 -0.60 14.83
C GLU A 75 -1.19 0.68 14.46
N TRP A 76 -0.34 0.65 13.44
CA TRP A 76 0.31 1.87 12.93
C TRP A 76 -0.69 2.89 12.41
N ALA A 77 -1.67 2.47 11.62
CA ALA A 77 -2.71 3.37 11.11
C ALA A 77 -3.52 4.01 12.26
N ALA A 78 -3.87 3.24 13.28
CA ALA A 78 -4.56 3.74 14.47
C ALA A 78 -3.70 4.72 15.27
N TRP A 79 -2.40 4.43 15.41
CA TRP A 79 -1.46 5.32 16.07
C TRP A 79 -1.35 6.66 15.32
N PHE A 80 -1.19 6.64 13.99
CA PHE A 80 -1.15 7.86 13.18
C PHE A 80 -2.44 8.68 13.31
N TRP A 81 -3.60 8.03 13.24
CA TRP A 81 -4.89 8.67 13.43
C TRP A 81 -5.00 9.39 14.77
N ALA A 82 -4.50 8.78 15.86
CA ALA A 82 -4.55 9.37 17.19
C ALA A 82 -3.57 10.53 17.40
N HIS A 83 -2.41 10.53 16.72
CA HIS A 83 -1.33 11.49 16.97
C HIS A 83 -1.24 12.63 15.94
N TYR A 84 -1.91 12.50 14.80
CA TYR A 84 -1.91 13.51 13.74
C TYR A 84 -3.35 13.85 13.32
N PRO A 85 -4.13 14.54 14.18
CA PRO A 85 -5.55 14.80 13.94
C PRO A 85 -5.82 15.66 12.70
N ASP A 86 -4.84 16.45 12.25
CA ASP A 86 -4.96 17.28 11.05
C ASP A 86 -4.63 16.53 9.75
N ALA A 87 -4.11 15.30 9.83
CA ALA A 87 -3.82 14.47 8.68
C ALA A 87 -5.12 13.90 8.10
N GLN A 88 -5.22 13.94 6.77
CA GLN A 88 -6.36 13.45 6.00
C GLN A 88 -6.08 12.06 5.40
N GLY A 89 -4.89 11.50 5.65
CA GLY A 89 -4.51 10.18 5.17
C GLY A 89 -3.01 9.93 5.22
N LEU A 90 -2.59 8.86 4.57
CA LEU A 90 -1.21 8.40 4.46
C LEU A 90 -0.81 8.37 2.98
N ILE A 91 0.46 8.64 2.67
CA ILE A 91 1.04 8.44 1.34
C ILE A 91 2.29 7.57 1.41
N TRP A 92 2.35 6.53 0.58
CA TRP A 92 3.46 5.60 0.51
C TRP A 92 3.74 5.21 -0.95
N ILE A 93 4.87 4.57 -1.20
CA ILE A 93 5.24 4.08 -2.54
C ILE A 93 4.60 2.70 -2.74
N SER A 94 3.90 2.50 -3.87
CA SER A 94 3.33 1.19 -4.21
C SER A 94 4.42 0.14 -4.35
N LYS A 95 4.10 -1.13 -4.07
CA LYS A 95 4.99 -2.27 -4.32
C LYS A 95 5.52 -2.34 -5.76
N GLN A 96 4.80 -1.77 -6.73
CA GLN A 96 5.25 -1.70 -8.13
C GLN A 96 6.46 -0.77 -8.31
N ASP A 97 6.48 0.34 -7.57
CA ASP A 97 7.42 1.46 -7.77
C ASP A 97 8.45 1.59 -6.64
N ASN A 98 8.38 0.71 -5.63
CA ASN A 98 9.34 0.60 -4.53
C ASN A 98 10.47 -0.36 -4.90
#